data_AF-A0A835QBB9-F1
#
_entry.id   AF-A0A835QBB9-F1
#
_cell.length_a   1.000
_cell.length_b   1.000
_cell.length_c   1.000
_cell.angle_alpha   90.00
_cell.angle_beta   90.00
_cell.angle_gamma   90.00
#
_symmetry.space_group_name_H-M   'P 1'
#
loop_
_entity.id
_entity.type
_entity.pdbx_description
1 polymer ?
#
loop_
_entity_poly.entity_id
_entity_poly.type
_entity_poly.pdbx_seq_one_letter_code
_entity_poly.pdbx_strand_id
1 'polypeptide(L)'
;MLKHSRMQQGRDDGGVSGIQGKDVEVLQYGHSIVDVFSACKANLVRSPVPWMNGMELLEDVLKISELYLLDLMDTLLGGGLREGQLIEIVGPSSSGKTQFCLFVASYIASNNFGSVVYMNTSNSFSPSRVSLIVNQLCSSLDKEDRQRRIREIMSRIHCLSIFDIFSLMDALDELKNTMREQKVNEEAKICILVVDAISSLVTPILGSTNAQDFAFPKVFSLTLINGFTGYLLKRLAYELDISVLDNEDDGVYLT
;
A
#
# COMPACT_ATOMS: atom_id res chain seq x y z
N MET A 1 -36.79 -11.07 -73.44
CA MET A 1 -35.57 -10.89 -74.25
C MET A 1 -34.37 -11.21 -73.38
N LEU A 2 -33.60 -12.20 -73.79
CA LEU A 2 -32.40 -12.79 -73.20
C LEU A 2 -31.24 -11.78 -72.97
N LYS A 3 -30.54 -11.85 -71.82
CA LYS A 3 -29.07 -12.08 -71.63
C LYS A 3 -28.33 -11.29 -70.52
N HIS A 4 -27.62 -12.10 -69.71
CA HIS A 4 -26.24 -12.03 -69.20
C HIS A 4 -25.72 -10.99 -68.16
N SER A 5 -25.25 -11.59 -67.05
CA SER A 5 -24.15 -11.25 -66.15
C SER A 5 -22.87 -10.67 -66.79
N ARG A 6 -22.15 -9.83 -66.03
CA ARG A 6 -20.69 -9.99 -65.81
C ARG A 6 -20.20 -9.25 -64.57
N MET A 7 -19.33 -9.95 -63.84
CA MET A 7 -18.52 -9.44 -62.74
C MET A 7 -17.53 -8.37 -63.23
N GLN A 8 -17.30 -7.36 -62.40
CA GLN A 8 -15.99 -6.72 -62.29
C GLN A 8 -15.59 -6.62 -60.81
N GLN A 9 -14.38 -7.08 -60.58
CA GLN A 9 -13.68 -7.21 -59.32
C GLN A 9 -12.88 -5.91 -59.15
N GLY A 10 -13.32 -5.04 -58.24
CA GLY A 10 -12.56 -3.88 -57.77
C GLY A 10 -11.98 -4.23 -56.41
N ARG A 11 -10.65 -4.37 -56.34
CA ARG A 11 -9.90 -4.27 -55.08
C ARG A 11 -9.85 -2.79 -54.74
N ASP A 12 -10.29 -2.43 -53.55
CA ASP A 12 -9.83 -1.24 -52.85
C ASP A 12 -9.49 -1.65 -51.42
N ASP A 13 -8.23 -1.40 -51.07
CA ASP A 13 -7.63 -1.61 -49.78
C ASP A 13 -8.19 -0.60 -48.78
N GLY A 14 -8.83 -1.07 -47.70
CA GLY A 14 -9.32 -0.19 -46.65
C GLY A 14 -9.98 -0.95 -45.52
N GLY A 15 -9.30 -1.01 -44.37
CA GLY A 15 -9.92 -1.48 -43.13
C GLY A 15 -8.93 -2.14 -42.18
N VAL A 16 -8.09 -1.33 -41.54
CA VAL A 16 -7.51 -1.68 -40.25
C VAL A 16 -8.70 -1.93 -39.32
N SER A 17 -9.05 -3.19 -39.09
CA SER A 17 -10.01 -3.56 -38.06
C SER A 17 -9.36 -3.20 -36.73
N GLY A 18 -9.86 -2.13 -36.14
CA GLY A 18 -9.51 -1.70 -34.81
C GLY A 18 -9.65 -2.87 -33.86
N ILE A 19 -8.60 -3.08 -33.07
CA ILE A 19 -8.69 -3.79 -31.81
C ILE A 19 -9.73 -3.01 -31.01
N GLN A 20 -10.99 -3.45 -31.08
CA GLN A 20 -12.01 -3.01 -30.16
C GLN A 20 -11.45 -3.29 -28.78
N GLY A 21 -11.22 -2.20 -28.04
CA GLY A 21 -10.86 -2.26 -26.64
C GLY A 21 -11.82 -3.24 -25.98
N LYS A 22 -11.25 -4.27 -25.37
CA LYS A 22 -11.99 -4.99 -24.34
C LYS A 22 -12.31 -3.94 -23.30
N ASP A 23 -13.58 -3.56 -23.28
CA ASP A 23 -14.17 -2.85 -22.15
C ASP A 23 -13.67 -3.58 -20.90
N VAL A 24 -12.87 -2.86 -20.12
CA VAL A 24 -12.50 -3.30 -18.78
C VAL A 24 -13.82 -3.27 -18.04
N GLU A 25 -14.46 -4.44 -17.92
CA GLU A 25 -15.55 -4.65 -16.98
C GLU A 25 -15.07 -4.16 -15.62
N VAL A 26 -15.56 -2.98 -15.25
CA VAL A 26 -15.46 -2.49 -13.89
C VAL A 26 -16.19 -3.53 -13.05
N LEU A 27 -15.43 -4.34 -12.30
CA LEU A 27 -15.98 -5.22 -11.29
C LEU A 27 -16.75 -4.35 -10.30
N GLN A 28 -18.06 -4.29 -10.49
CA GLN A 28 -18.98 -3.65 -9.59
C GLN A 28 -19.09 -4.56 -8.36
N TYR A 29 -18.12 -4.47 -7.45
CA TYR A 29 -18.20 -5.13 -6.16
C TYR A 29 -19.43 -4.61 -5.43
N GLY A 30 -20.40 -5.50 -5.18
CA GLY A 30 -21.73 -5.19 -4.65
C GLY A 30 -21.76 -4.79 -3.17
N HIS A 31 -20.72 -4.14 -2.67
CA HIS A 31 -20.62 -3.70 -1.28
C HIS A 31 -20.96 -2.22 -1.17
N SER A 32 -21.88 -1.90 -0.26
CA SER A 32 -22.27 -0.54 0.06
C SER A 32 -21.25 0.09 1.03
N ILE A 33 -21.26 1.42 1.11
CA ILE A 33 -20.50 2.15 2.13
C ILE A 33 -20.81 1.67 3.56
N VAL A 34 -22.04 1.22 3.81
CA VAL A 34 -22.48 0.69 5.11
C VAL A 34 -21.75 -0.62 5.45
N ASP A 35 -21.42 -1.44 4.44
CA ASP A 35 -20.68 -2.69 4.63
C ASP A 35 -19.24 -2.41 5.02
N VAL A 36 -18.61 -1.40 4.38
CA VAL A 36 -17.27 -0.93 4.74
C VAL A 36 -17.26 -0.44 6.19
N PHE A 37 -18.19 0.44 6.57
CA PHE A 37 -18.29 0.90 7.97
C PHE A 37 -18.52 -0.24 8.97
N SER A 38 -19.28 -1.27 8.58
CA SER A 38 -19.55 -2.42 9.44
C SER A 38 -18.29 -3.28 9.63
N ALA A 39 -17.53 -3.55 8.56
CA ALA A 39 -16.24 -4.25 8.63
C ALA A 39 -15.19 -3.48 9.43
N CYS A 40 -15.13 -2.17 9.21
CA CYS A 40 -14.39 -1.19 10.00
C CYS A 40 -14.73 -1.31 11.50
N LYS A 41 -16.01 -1.19 11.86
CA LYS A 41 -16.48 -1.27 13.25
C LYS A 41 -16.14 -2.60 13.91
N ALA A 42 -16.25 -3.73 13.20
CA ALA A 42 -15.90 -5.04 13.74
C ALA A 42 -14.44 -5.12 14.20
N ASN A 43 -13.53 -4.44 13.49
CA ASN A 43 -12.11 -4.35 13.85
C ASN A 43 -11.82 -3.42 15.04
N LEU A 44 -12.74 -2.51 15.39
CA LEU A 44 -12.55 -1.54 16.47
C LEU A 44 -12.77 -2.13 17.88
N VAL A 45 -13.51 -3.25 18.00
CA VAL A 45 -14.05 -3.75 19.29
C VAL A 45 -13.03 -4.52 20.15
N ARG A 46 -11.74 -4.61 19.76
CA ARG A 46 -10.80 -5.55 20.41
C ARG A 46 -9.66 -4.90 21.20
N SER A 47 -9.88 -4.78 22.51
CA SER A 47 -8.94 -4.41 23.61
C SER A 47 -9.09 -2.96 24.11
N PRO A 48 -9.34 -2.75 25.41
CA PRO A 48 -9.28 -1.41 26.02
C PRO A 48 -7.83 -0.93 26.04
N VAL A 49 -7.58 0.26 25.47
CA VAL A 49 -6.32 0.97 25.71
C VAL A 49 -6.38 1.47 27.16
N PRO A 50 -5.47 1.04 28.05
CA PRO A 50 -5.48 1.50 29.43
C PRO A 50 -5.23 3.01 29.49
N TRP A 51 -5.86 3.70 30.44
CA TRP A 51 -5.51 5.08 30.72
C TRP A 51 -4.08 5.13 31.25
N MET A 52 -3.23 5.92 30.60
CA MET A 52 -1.84 6.11 31.01
C MET A 52 -1.64 7.49 31.61
N ASN A 53 -0.83 7.57 32.65
CA ASN A 53 -0.39 8.86 33.18
C ASN A 53 0.82 9.40 32.38
N GLY A 54 1.18 10.67 32.61
CA GLY A 54 2.24 11.33 31.85
C GLY A 54 3.63 10.67 31.98
N MET A 55 3.92 10.01 33.11
CA MET A 55 5.20 9.29 33.27
C MET A 55 5.22 7.96 32.53
N GLU A 56 4.13 7.20 32.59
CA GLU A 56 4.00 5.96 31.80
C GLU A 56 4.13 6.26 30.31
N LEU A 57 3.51 7.35 29.84
CA LEU A 57 3.64 7.78 28.44
C LEU A 57 5.08 8.15 28.08
N LEU A 58 5.79 8.86 28.98
CA LEU A 58 7.19 9.22 28.74
C LEU A 58 8.08 7.97 28.70
N GLU A 59 7.90 7.04 29.62
CA GLU A 59 8.63 5.77 29.63
C GLU A 59 8.38 4.96 28.36
N ASP A 60 7.14 4.91 27.88
CA ASP A 60 6.80 4.22 26.65
C ASP A 60 7.43 4.88 25.42
N VAL A 61 7.44 6.22 25.34
CA VAL A 61 8.15 6.94 24.27
C VAL A 61 9.65 6.64 24.28
N LEU A 62 10.25 6.47 25.46
CA LEU A 62 11.68 6.13 25.59
C LEU A 62 12.01 4.68 25.21
N LYS A 63 11.02 3.78 25.16
CA LYS A 63 11.19 2.38 24.73
C LYS A 63 11.05 2.19 23.22
N ILE A 64 10.53 3.18 22.50
CA ILE A 64 10.30 3.09 21.05
C ILE A 64 11.62 2.85 20.33
N SER A 65 11.67 1.80 19.50
CA SER A 65 12.81 1.55 18.62
C SER A 65 12.71 2.43 17.38
N GLU A 66 13.81 3.13 17.07
CA GLU A 66 13.94 3.95 15.87
C GLU A 66 14.63 3.15 14.76
N LEU A 67 14.05 3.19 13.57
CA LEU A 67 14.56 2.63 12.32
C LEU A 67 15.10 3.80 11.48
N TYR A 68 16.41 4.04 11.57
CA TYR A 68 17.06 5.10 10.82
C TYR A 68 17.29 4.70 9.36
N LEU A 69 16.97 5.61 8.45
CA LEU A 69 17.24 5.50 7.02
C LEU A 69 18.58 6.15 6.70
N LEU A 70 18.53 7.34 6.11
CA LEU A 70 19.66 8.20 5.79
C LEU A 70 19.39 9.56 6.41
N ASP A 71 20.43 10.28 6.85
CA ASP A 71 20.31 11.55 7.59
C ASP A 71 19.26 12.54 7.01
N LEU A 72 19.26 12.73 5.68
CA LEU A 72 18.30 13.61 5.01
C LEU A 72 16.85 13.09 5.08
N MET A 73 16.66 11.78 4.94
CA MET A 73 15.35 11.14 5.02
C MET A 73 14.85 11.09 6.46
N ASP A 74 15.72 10.83 7.42
CA ASP A 74 15.36 10.84 8.83
C ASP A 74 14.96 12.25 9.29
N THR A 75 15.66 13.27 8.79
CA THR A 75 15.28 14.67 8.99
C THR A 75 13.90 14.97 8.39
N LEU A 76 13.63 14.49 7.17
CA LEU A 76 12.33 14.66 6.51
C LEU A 76 11.19 13.98 7.30
N LEU A 77 11.48 12.83 7.90
CA LEU A 77 10.53 12.08 8.72
C LEU A 77 10.42 12.58 10.16
N GLY A 78 11.16 13.63 10.55
CA GLY A 78 11.13 14.16 11.91
C GLY A 78 11.76 13.20 12.93
N GLY A 79 12.87 12.57 12.56
CA GLY A 79 13.63 11.64 13.39
C GLY A 79 13.62 10.17 12.91
N GLY A 80 13.23 9.90 11.67
CA GLY A 80 13.21 8.53 11.11
C GLY A 80 11.89 7.78 11.32
N LEU A 81 11.92 6.48 11.03
CA LEU A 81 10.79 5.57 11.20
C LEU A 81 10.77 5.02 12.64
N ARG A 82 9.59 4.83 13.24
CA ARG A 82 9.47 4.43 14.64
C ARG A 82 8.47 3.30 14.82
N GLU A 83 8.87 2.28 15.58
CA GLU A 83 7.94 1.21 15.98
C GLU A 83 6.75 1.81 16.77
N GLY A 84 5.56 1.27 16.56
CA GLY A 84 4.35 1.80 17.20
C GLY A 84 3.74 3.03 16.52
N GLN A 85 4.35 3.54 15.44
CA GLN A 85 3.91 4.77 14.77
C GLN A 85 3.46 4.54 13.32
N LEU A 86 2.43 5.29 12.93
CA LEU A 86 2.00 5.48 11.55
C LEU A 86 2.62 6.78 11.02
N ILE A 87 3.29 6.69 9.88
CA ILE A 87 3.81 7.82 9.12
C ILE A 87 3.09 7.85 7.78
N GLU A 88 2.52 9.00 7.45
CA GLU A 88 1.82 9.23 6.18
C GLU A 88 2.64 10.16 5.29
N ILE A 89 2.89 9.75 4.05
CA ILE A 89 3.51 10.58 3.03
C ILE A 89 2.44 11.07 2.08
N VAL A 90 2.16 12.37 2.14
CA VAL A 90 1.09 13.01 1.38
C VAL A 90 1.71 13.92 0.33
N GLY A 91 1.22 13.85 -0.90
CA GLY A 91 1.68 14.69 -2.00
C GLY A 91 0.89 14.47 -3.29
N PRO A 92 1.13 15.25 -4.35
CA PRO A 92 0.44 15.06 -5.62
C PRO A 92 0.85 13.74 -6.28
N SER A 93 -0.01 13.19 -7.15
CA SER A 93 0.33 11.99 -7.92
C SER A 93 1.62 12.23 -8.73
N SER A 94 2.44 11.19 -8.90
CA SER A 94 3.75 11.27 -9.56
C SER A 94 4.84 12.09 -8.82
N SER A 95 4.64 12.50 -7.56
CA SER A 95 5.68 13.17 -6.77
C SER A 95 6.81 12.24 -6.27
N GLY A 96 6.68 10.93 -6.50
CA GLY A 96 7.69 9.94 -6.12
C GLY A 96 7.42 9.17 -4.82
N LYS A 97 6.22 9.28 -4.24
CA LYS A 97 5.84 8.58 -2.99
C LYS A 97 6.06 7.07 -3.04
N THR A 98 5.59 6.40 -4.10
CA THR A 98 5.87 4.97 -4.33
C THR A 98 7.37 4.69 -4.41
N GLN A 99 8.16 5.56 -5.06
CA GLN A 99 9.62 5.38 -5.12
C GLN A 99 10.26 5.46 -3.73
N PHE A 100 9.76 6.35 -2.88
CA PHE A 100 10.16 6.42 -1.49
C PHE A 100 9.78 5.14 -0.72
N CYS A 101 8.54 4.64 -0.88
CA CYS A 101 8.08 3.40 -0.24
C CYS A 101 8.92 2.18 -0.65
N LEU A 102 9.23 2.04 -1.95
CA LEU A 102 10.11 0.98 -2.45
C LEU A 102 11.54 1.11 -1.91
N PHE A 103 12.04 2.34 -1.77
CA PHE A 103 13.35 2.61 -1.17
C PHE A 103 13.37 2.19 0.30
N VAL A 104 12.40 2.63 1.10
CA VAL A 104 12.28 2.27 2.52
C VAL A 104 12.25 0.76 2.69
N ALA A 105 11.38 0.07 1.95
CA ALA A 105 11.30 -1.39 1.99
C ALA A 105 12.64 -2.07 1.68
N SER A 106 13.33 -1.59 0.63
CA SER A 106 14.65 -2.10 0.25
C SER A 106 15.71 -1.83 1.32
N TYR A 107 15.72 -0.63 1.89
CA TYR A 107 16.71 -0.17 2.86
C TYR A 107 16.58 -0.93 4.18
N ILE A 108 15.36 -1.07 4.69
CA ILE A 108 15.08 -1.77 5.94
C ILE A 108 15.47 -3.25 5.83
N ALA A 109 15.09 -3.92 4.73
CA ALA A 109 15.47 -5.30 4.48
C ALA A 109 17.00 -5.49 4.32
N SER A 110 17.69 -4.50 3.72
CA SER A 110 19.15 -4.52 3.48
C SER A 110 19.99 -4.42 4.74
N ASN A 111 19.52 -3.63 5.71
CA ASN A 111 20.19 -3.39 6.99
C ASN A 111 19.84 -4.43 8.07
N ASN A 112 19.09 -5.47 7.70
CA ASN A 112 18.80 -6.60 8.57
C ASN A 112 17.99 -6.23 9.83
N PHE A 113 17.18 -5.16 9.76
CA PHE A 113 16.29 -4.75 10.84
C PHE A 113 15.09 -5.70 11.02
N GLY A 114 14.70 -6.42 9.96
CA GLY A 114 13.62 -7.39 9.98
C GLY A 114 13.02 -7.62 8.60
N SER A 115 11.88 -8.30 8.57
CA SER A 115 11.07 -8.44 7.36
C SER A 115 10.17 -7.22 7.13
N VAL A 116 9.87 -6.97 5.86
CA VAL A 116 8.99 -5.89 5.38
C VAL A 116 7.73 -6.52 4.78
N VAL A 117 6.56 -6.02 5.15
CA VAL A 117 5.30 -6.33 4.46
C VAL A 117 4.91 -5.14 3.61
N TYR A 118 4.69 -5.35 2.32
CA TYR A 118 4.27 -4.33 1.36
C TYR A 118 2.87 -4.67 0.83
N MET A 119 1.88 -3.88 1.22
CA MET A 119 0.50 -3.98 0.73
C MET A 119 0.34 -3.10 -0.51
N ASN A 120 0.42 -3.73 -1.67
CA ASN A 120 0.32 -3.11 -2.98
C ASN A 120 -1.15 -2.98 -3.40
N THR A 121 -1.73 -1.81 -3.18
CA THR A 121 -3.15 -1.54 -3.47
C THR A 121 -3.37 -0.80 -4.81
N SER A 122 -2.32 -0.17 -5.33
CA SER A 122 -2.34 0.60 -6.58
C SER A 122 -1.66 -0.12 -7.76
N ASN A 123 -1.22 -1.36 -7.56
CA ASN A 123 -0.43 -2.14 -8.51
C ASN A 123 0.86 -1.44 -8.99
N SER A 124 1.43 -0.60 -8.12
CA SER A 124 2.61 0.23 -8.37
C SER A 124 3.93 -0.47 -7.98
N PHE A 125 3.84 -1.55 -7.19
CA PHE A 125 5.01 -2.30 -6.74
C PHE A 125 5.75 -2.96 -7.91
N SER A 126 7.07 -2.76 -7.98
CA SER A 126 7.92 -3.32 -9.03
C SER A 126 9.09 -4.10 -8.44
N PRO A 127 9.07 -5.45 -8.48
CA PRO A 127 10.18 -6.27 -8.02
C PRO A 127 11.50 -5.94 -8.71
N SER A 128 11.45 -5.61 -10.01
CA SER A 128 12.62 -5.18 -10.78
C SER A 128 13.19 -3.86 -10.28
N ARG A 129 12.33 -2.92 -9.86
CA ARG A 129 12.77 -1.65 -9.28
C ARG A 129 13.40 -1.88 -7.90
N VAL A 130 12.80 -2.72 -7.06
CA VAL A 130 13.36 -3.11 -5.76
C VAL A 130 14.74 -3.74 -5.95
N SER A 131 14.88 -4.69 -6.89
CA SER A 131 16.18 -5.33 -7.13
C SER A 131 17.26 -4.34 -7.58
N LEU A 132 16.89 -3.32 -8.37
CA LEU A 132 17.80 -2.23 -8.75
C LEU A 132 18.27 -1.43 -7.52
N ILE A 133 17.35 -1.07 -6.62
CA ILE A 133 17.66 -0.35 -5.38
C ILE A 133 18.60 -1.19 -4.51
N VAL A 134 18.23 -2.45 -4.26
CA VAL A 134 19.03 -3.37 -3.43
C VAL A 134 20.43 -3.59 -4.04
N ASN A 135 20.52 -3.71 -5.37
CA ASN A 135 21.80 -3.82 -6.06
C ASN A 135 22.67 -2.57 -5.90
N GLN A 136 22.08 -1.37 -5.87
CA GLN A 136 22.80 -0.12 -5.58
C GLN A 136 23.29 -0.07 -4.13
N LEU A 137 22.46 -0.48 -3.17
CA LEU A 137 22.82 -0.55 -1.75
C LEU A 137 23.95 -1.57 -1.49
N CYS A 138 24.01 -2.64 -2.28
CA CYS A 138 25.04 -3.68 -2.19
C CYS A 138 26.23 -3.46 -3.15
N SER A 139 26.40 -2.25 -3.70
CA SER A 139 27.41 -1.99 -4.74
C SER A 139 28.87 -2.15 -4.29
N SER A 140 29.14 -2.09 -2.99
CA SER A 140 30.46 -2.30 -2.38
C SER A 140 30.91 -3.77 -2.30
N LEU A 141 30.01 -4.72 -2.57
CA LEU A 141 30.31 -6.15 -2.50
C LEU A 141 30.81 -6.73 -3.82
N ASP A 142 31.63 -7.77 -3.70
CA ASP A 142 32.05 -8.60 -4.83
C ASP A 142 30.85 -9.29 -5.50
N LYS A 143 31.02 -9.67 -6.78
CA LYS A 143 29.89 -10.14 -7.62
C LYS A 143 29.13 -11.33 -7.03
N GLU A 144 29.85 -12.31 -6.47
CA GLU A 144 29.24 -13.54 -5.93
C GLU A 144 28.48 -13.26 -4.62
N ASP A 145 29.13 -12.56 -3.69
CA ASP A 145 28.52 -12.15 -2.42
C ASP A 145 27.34 -11.20 -2.61
N ARG A 146 27.44 -10.28 -3.58
CA ARG A 146 26.36 -9.38 -3.94
C ARG A 146 25.12 -10.14 -4.35
N GLN A 147 25.28 -11.17 -5.19
CA GLN A 147 24.13 -11.91 -5.70
C GLN A 147 23.49 -12.81 -4.62
N ARG A 148 24.29 -13.34 -3.69
CA ARG A 148 23.78 -14.00 -2.48
C ARG A 148 22.98 -13.02 -1.61
N ARG A 149 23.57 -11.86 -1.32
CA ARG A 149 22.94 -10.86 -0.45
C ARG A 149 21.66 -10.27 -1.06
N ILE A 150 21.61 -10.01 -2.37
CA ILE A 150 20.38 -9.58 -3.05
C ILE A 150 19.27 -10.61 -2.84
N ARG A 151 19.54 -11.91 -3.00
CA ARG A 151 18.52 -12.95 -2.77
C ARG A 151 17.99 -12.94 -1.34
N GLU A 152 18.89 -12.81 -0.36
CA GLU A 152 18.53 -12.73 1.06
C GLU A 152 17.66 -11.50 1.35
N ILE A 153 18.04 -10.33 0.84
CA ILE A 153 17.28 -9.09 1.05
C ILE A 153 15.90 -9.18 0.39
N MET A 154 15.84 -9.63 -0.87
CA MET A 154 14.56 -9.79 -1.58
C MET A 154 13.63 -10.78 -0.87
N SER A 155 14.17 -11.82 -0.21
CA SER A 155 13.37 -12.81 0.54
C SER A 155 12.71 -12.27 1.80
N ARG A 156 13.15 -11.10 2.29
CA ARG A 156 12.60 -10.42 3.47
C ARG A 156 11.50 -9.41 3.12
N ILE A 157 11.26 -9.16 1.83
CA ILE A 157 10.24 -8.22 1.37
C ILE A 157 9.04 -9.03 0.88
N HIS A 158 7.99 -9.09 1.69
CA HIS A 158 6.76 -9.80 1.41
C HIS A 158 5.76 -8.83 0.77
N CYS A 159 5.41 -9.04 -0.50
CA CYS A 159 4.43 -8.20 -1.20
C CYS A 159 3.06 -8.89 -1.26
N LEU A 160 2.01 -8.19 -0.85
CA LEU A 160 0.62 -8.60 -0.90
C LEU A 160 -0.13 -7.66 -1.84
N SER A 161 -0.72 -8.19 -2.92
CA SER A 161 -1.58 -7.38 -3.79
C SER A 161 -3.00 -7.37 -3.25
N ILE A 162 -3.53 -6.17 -3.00
CA ILE A 162 -4.83 -5.96 -2.37
C ILE A 162 -5.69 -5.13 -3.32
N PHE A 163 -6.88 -5.61 -3.67
CA PHE A 163 -7.70 -5.01 -4.73
C PHE A 163 -8.99 -4.35 -4.23
N ASP A 164 -9.33 -4.55 -2.96
CA ASP A 164 -10.50 -3.97 -2.32
C ASP A 164 -10.28 -3.80 -0.81
N ILE A 165 -11.12 -2.97 -0.19
CA ILE A 165 -11.01 -2.62 1.23
C ILE A 165 -11.26 -3.81 2.16
N PHE A 166 -12.04 -4.81 1.76
CA PHE A 166 -12.30 -5.99 2.61
C PHE A 166 -11.08 -6.90 2.63
N SER A 167 -10.45 -7.13 1.47
CA SER A 167 -9.18 -7.83 1.36
C SER A 167 -8.07 -7.14 2.19
N LEU A 168 -8.07 -5.80 2.28
CA LEU A 168 -7.16 -5.08 3.19
C LEU A 168 -7.40 -5.46 4.65
N MET A 169 -8.67 -5.48 5.06
CA MET A 169 -9.06 -5.75 6.44
C MET A 169 -8.73 -7.19 6.85
N ASP A 170 -8.98 -8.15 5.96
CA ASP A 170 -8.61 -9.56 6.15
C ASP A 170 -7.09 -9.71 6.26
N ALA A 171 -6.32 -9.05 5.38
CA ALA A 171 -4.86 -9.09 5.42
C ALA A 171 -4.28 -8.47 6.71
N LEU A 172 -4.91 -7.41 7.24
CA LEU A 172 -4.51 -6.80 8.52
C LEU A 172 -4.80 -7.73 9.72
N ASP A 173 -5.93 -8.45 9.72
CA ASP A 173 -6.22 -9.42 10.78
C ASP A 173 -5.30 -10.64 10.69
N GLU A 174 -5.01 -11.14 9.48
CA GLU A 174 -4.04 -12.22 9.25
C GLU A 174 -2.63 -11.81 9.71
N LEU A 175 -2.19 -10.59 9.40
CA LEU A 175 -0.91 -10.06 9.86
C LEU A 175 -0.85 -10.02 11.39
N LYS A 176 -1.92 -9.57 12.04
CA LYS A 176 -2.04 -9.55 13.50
C LYS A 176 -1.95 -10.95 14.11
N ASN A 177 -2.62 -11.93 13.51
CA ASN A 177 -2.58 -13.33 13.97
C ASN A 177 -1.18 -13.93 13.79
N THR A 178 -0.56 -13.70 12.62
CA THR A 178 0.82 -14.13 12.33
C THR A 178 1.81 -13.55 13.34
N MET A 179 1.71 -12.26 13.68
CA MET A 179 2.58 -11.64 14.69
C MET A 179 2.42 -12.24 16.09
N ARG A 180 1.18 -12.58 16.47
CA ARG A 180 0.90 -13.23 17.77
C ARG A 180 1.54 -14.60 17.85
N GLU A 181 1.54 -15.35 16.75
CA GLU A 181 2.18 -16.66 16.64
C GLU A 181 3.72 -16.53 16.57
N GLN A 182 4.24 -15.50 15.89
CA GLN A 182 5.69 -15.23 15.79
C GLN A 182 6.34 -14.80 17.10
N LYS A 183 5.60 -14.26 18.09
CA LYS A 183 6.15 -14.04 19.45
C LYS A 183 6.68 -15.33 20.10
N VAL A 184 6.41 -16.50 19.51
CA VAL A 184 6.91 -17.81 19.93
C VAL A 184 8.21 -18.23 19.20
N ASN A 185 8.55 -17.64 18.04
CA ASN A 185 9.75 -17.97 17.25
C ASN A 185 10.51 -16.68 16.83
N GLU A 186 11.70 -16.46 17.38
CA GLU A 186 12.47 -15.20 17.28
C GLU A 186 13.10 -14.91 15.90
N GLU A 187 13.01 -15.80 14.91
CA GLU A 187 13.86 -15.73 13.71
C GLU A 187 13.34 -14.82 12.58
N ALA A 188 12.12 -14.27 12.67
CA ALA A 188 11.55 -13.44 11.59
C ALA A 188 10.62 -12.32 12.10
N LYS A 189 11.13 -11.35 12.86
CA LYS A 189 10.37 -10.15 13.25
C LYS A 189 10.03 -9.31 12.02
N ILE A 190 8.74 -9.05 11.78
CA ILE A 190 8.32 -7.98 10.86
C ILE A 190 8.51 -6.65 11.58
N CYS A 191 9.20 -5.71 10.92
CA CYS A 191 9.55 -4.42 11.51
C CYS A 191 8.77 -3.25 10.89
N ILE A 192 8.33 -3.40 9.64
CA ILE A 192 7.58 -2.36 8.94
C ILE A 192 6.51 -2.93 8.02
N LEU A 193 5.35 -2.28 8.04
CA LEU A 193 4.26 -2.43 7.08
C LEU A 193 4.22 -1.19 6.18
N VAL A 194 4.23 -1.40 4.87
CA VAL A 194 4.10 -0.34 3.86
C VAL A 194 2.76 -0.51 3.14
N VAL A 195 1.99 0.56 3.01
CA VAL A 195 0.71 0.60 2.27
C VAL A 195 0.81 1.67 1.17
N ASP A 196 0.42 1.32 -0.07
CA ASP A 196 0.65 2.18 -1.25
C ASP A 196 -0.50 2.05 -2.26
N ALA A 197 -1.58 2.81 -2.17
CA ALA A 197 -2.08 3.76 -1.17
C ALA A 197 -3.50 3.33 -0.73
N ILE A 198 -3.97 3.60 0.49
CA ILE A 198 -5.32 3.15 0.91
C ILE A 198 -6.41 3.77 0.02
N SER A 199 -6.24 5.04 -0.37
CA SER A 199 -7.21 5.76 -1.22
C SER A 199 -7.54 5.06 -2.55
N SER A 200 -6.64 4.24 -3.10
CA SER A 200 -6.91 3.50 -4.34
C SER A 200 -8.01 2.45 -4.18
N LEU A 201 -8.20 1.91 -2.96
CA LEU A 201 -9.21 0.89 -2.65
C LEU A 201 -10.60 1.49 -2.43
N VAL A 202 -10.66 2.73 -1.97
CA VAL A 202 -11.90 3.39 -1.55
C VAL A 202 -12.59 4.08 -2.72
N THR A 203 -11.80 4.63 -3.64
CA THR A 203 -12.30 5.40 -4.79
C THR A 203 -13.35 4.63 -5.63
N PRO A 204 -13.17 3.33 -5.95
CA PRO A 204 -14.17 2.57 -6.73
C PRO A 204 -15.52 2.39 -6.04
N ILE A 205 -15.54 2.27 -4.71
CA ILE A 205 -16.75 2.02 -3.90
C ILE A 205 -17.68 3.24 -3.90
N LEU A 206 -17.11 4.44 -4.08
CA LEU A 206 -17.85 5.71 -4.07
C LEU A 206 -18.46 6.08 -5.44
N GLY A 207 -18.19 5.27 -6.47
CA GLY A 207 -18.79 5.36 -7.80
C GLY A 207 -18.30 6.53 -8.66
N SER A 208 -17.94 6.23 -9.91
CA SER A 208 -17.73 7.23 -10.97
C SER A 208 -19.08 7.74 -11.46
N THR A 209 -19.61 8.79 -10.86
CA THR A 209 -20.75 9.55 -11.41
C THR A 209 -20.34 10.99 -11.62
N ASN A 210 -20.79 11.56 -12.74
CA ASN A 210 -20.37 12.85 -13.29
C ASN A 210 -20.21 13.94 -12.22
N ALA A 211 -19.13 14.72 -12.35
CA ALA A 211 -18.56 15.63 -11.35
C ALA A 211 -19.47 16.76 -10.84
N GLN A 212 -20.75 16.85 -11.25
CA GLN A 212 -21.60 17.99 -10.94
C GLN A 212 -22.70 17.74 -9.90
N ASP A 213 -23.12 16.50 -9.62
CA ASP A 213 -24.35 16.31 -8.83
C ASP A 213 -24.17 15.95 -7.35
N PHE A 214 -23.04 15.39 -6.88
CA PHE A 214 -22.87 15.03 -5.45
C PHE A 214 -21.39 14.99 -5.00
N ALA A 215 -20.65 16.10 -5.12
CA ALA A 215 -19.26 16.15 -4.63
C ALA A 215 -19.16 15.96 -3.10
N PHE A 216 -20.07 16.59 -2.34
CA PHE A 216 -19.98 16.62 -0.87
C PHE A 216 -20.17 15.24 -0.19
N PRO A 217 -21.18 14.41 -0.55
CA PRO A 217 -21.34 13.09 0.06
C PRO A 217 -20.19 12.12 -0.26
N LYS A 218 -19.55 12.27 -1.44
CA LYS A 218 -18.41 11.45 -1.85
C LYS A 218 -17.15 11.80 -1.08
N VAL A 219 -16.81 13.09 -1.00
CA VAL A 219 -15.66 13.56 -0.23
C VAL A 219 -15.82 13.19 1.24
N PHE A 220 -17.00 13.44 1.82
CA PHE A 220 -17.28 13.05 3.20
C PHE A 220 -17.09 11.55 3.45
N SER A 221 -17.57 10.71 2.54
CA SER A 221 -17.42 9.26 2.62
C SER A 221 -15.97 8.82 2.52
N LEU A 222 -15.21 9.40 1.58
CA LEU A 222 -13.78 9.14 1.41
C LEU A 222 -12.98 9.53 2.66
N THR A 223 -13.22 10.73 3.18
CA THR A 223 -12.58 11.23 4.41
C THR A 223 -12.89 10.33 5.60
N LEU A 224 -14.14 9.88 5.75
CA LEU A 224 -14.51 8.98 6.85
C LEU A 224 -13.83 7.61 6.72
N ILE A 225 -13.82 7.01 5.53
CA ILE A 225 -13.20 5.70 5.32
C ILE A 225 -11.69 5.81 5.53
N ASN A 226 -11.01 6.80 4.95
CA ASN A 226 -9.57 6.98 5.12
C ASN A 226 -9.19 7.31 6.55
N GLY A 227 -9.94 8.19 7.22
CA GLY A 227 -9.74 8.45 8.65
C GLY A 227 -9.91 7.20 9.51
N PHE A 228 -10.84 6.32 9.14
CA PHE A 228 -11.02 5.04 9.83
C PHE A 228 -9.88 4.06 9.55
N THR A 229 -9.49 3.89 8.29
CA THR A 229 -8.39 2.99 7.92
C THR A 229 -7.07 3.48 8.52
N GLY A 230 -6.81 4.79 8.50
CA GLY A 230 -5.67 5.40 9.18
C GLY A 230 -5.69 5.15 10.69
N TYR A 231 -6.86 5.22 11.34
CA TYR A 231 -7.00 4.82 12.74
C TYR A 231 -6.66 3.33 12.96
N LEU A 232 -7.12 2.44 12.10
CA LEU A 232 -6.80 1.01 12.19
C LEU A 232 -5.31 0.74 12.01
N LEU A 233 -4.67 1.36 11.01
CA LEU A 233 -3.23 1.24 10.78
C LEU A 233 -2.43 1.75 11.97
N LYS A 234 -2.80 2.93 12.51
CA LYS A 234 -2.15 3.49 13.71
C LYS A 234 -2.28 2.56 14.91
N ARG A 235 -3.47 1.98 15.11
CA ARG A 235 -3.71 1.02 16.19
C ARG A 235 -2.91 -0.25 15.99
N LEU A 236 -2.83 -0.76 14.76
CA LEU A 236 -2.06 -1.94 14.41
C LEU A 236 -0.56 -1.71 14.64
N ALA A 237 -0.04 -0.54 14.25
CA ALA A 237 1.34 -0.12 14.51
C ALA A 237 1.66 -0.25 16.00
N TYR A 238 0.82 0.35 16.85
CA TYR A 238 0.97 0.35 18.31
C TYR A 238 0.81 -1.05 18.92
N GLU A 239 -0.20 -1.83 18.53
CA GLU A 239 -0.43 -3.16 19.12
C GLU A 239 0.64 -4.20 18.76
N LEU A 240 1.29 -4.04 17.60
CA LEU A 240 2.28 -4.97 17.08
C LEU A 240 3.73 -4.48 17.25
N ASP A 241 3.95 -3.28 17.78
CA ASP A 241 5.25 -2.61 17.87
C ASP A 241 5.99 -2.63 16.50
N ILE A 242 5.27 -2.29 15.43
CA ILE A 242 5.84 -2.15 14.08
C ILE A 242 5.73 -0.72 13.60
N SER A 243 6.62 -0.30 12.71
CA SER A 243 6.44 0.95 11.98
C SER A 243 5.41 0.73 10.87
N VAL A 244 4.53 1.70 10.63
CA VAL A 244 3.65 1.69 9.46
C VAL A 244 3.93 2.91 8.60
N LEU A 245 4.15 2.68 7.31
CA LEU A 245 4.33 3.72 6.31
C LEU A 245 3.18 3.64 5.32
N ASP A 246 2.35 4.67 5.27
CA ASP A 246 1.30 4.81 4.29
C ASP A 246 1.64 5.99 3.36
N ASN A 247 1.27 5.88 2.09
CA ASN A 247 1.39 7.01 1.18
C ASN A 247 0.03 7.35 0.58
N GLU A 248 -0.24 8.64 0.46
CA GLU A 248 -1.56 9.14 0.09
C GLU A 248 -1.47 10.30 -0.90
N ASP A 249 -2.48 10.43 -1.74
CA ASP A 249 -2.59 11.50 -2.72
C ASP A 249 -3.28 12.75 -2.10
N ASP A 250 -2.75 13.94 -2.36
CA ASP A 250 -3.29 15.22 -1.81
C ASP A 250 -4.78 15.44 -2.10
N GLY A 251 -5.27 14.93 -3.24
CA GLY A 251 -6.66 15.07 -3.68
C GLY A 251 -7.67 14.32 -2.80
N VAL A 252 -7.19 13.50 -1.87
CA VAL A 252 -8.00 12.73 -0.92
C VAL A 252 -8.44 13.58 0.27
N TYR A 253 -7.63 14.58 0.66
CA TYR A 253 -7.85 15.41 1.83
C TYR A 253 -8.34 16.83 1.51
N LEU A 254 -8.27 17.22 0.24
CA LEU A 254 -8.66 18.55 -0.23
C LEU A 254 -9.76 18.45 -1.28
N THR A 255 -11.01 18.57 -0.84
CA THR A 255 -12.09 19.25 -1.58
C THR A 255 -13.15 19.77 -0.63
#